data_AF-A0A3R7CB46-F1
#
_entry.id   AF-A0A3R7CB46-F1
#
_cell.length_a   1.000
_cell.length_b   1.000
_cell.length_c   1.000
_cell.angle_alpha   90.00
_cell.angle_beta   90.00
_cell.angle_gamma   90.00
#
_symmetry.space_group_name_H-M   'P 1'
#
loop_
_entity.id
_entity.type
_entity.pdbx_description
1 polymer ?
#
loop_
_entity_poly.entity_id
_entity_poly.type
_entity_poly.pdbx_seq_one_letter_code
_entity_poly.pdbx_strand_id
1 'polypeptide(L)'
;MSLRSGDALSKLCSLIVQRRSDLMKDFHEGLLKSAIFKAGNIGGDIKEILCYIRKVGLEHFPLRRIEEILKDLSRNGTISRKGDRYFLRETEFKEFAGIFKRRREALEKVNSEISVRMRRKGVSDKNLKAARKVFQSFVHEYLYAESNLIADVLSYRKEVHEASSPLEIFDSALDHVNDANLKRTARRVIIGILTSPDNREFIRVIYEAILNLTCLRILSDDTSGTTLKRDDLSGKTFILDTNVLFPLLIPDHPLHVVTSRIVSIAEKLGVKCVFTKRTMREWFEVLEKANRRFRFLNSTRPSLLKEVEDIFIYSYFRRKNSDPSLTWSEYYSQLKNVESLAKLSGVLLYEEKEEYTSDAEGLKIIEHLSADVYRSGRRRLDMRFIKSRTVSEHDAYHLLLVRRLREESPSRFPGLSYWFLTYDSSLLEADRALSMLLGSPHAAPSSLLVDTWVLMAALFSSSRSEMEGLAEIFTVLFRNYFAAPPKRLSASMVVDVLSPYLSYQSLSDDDLRAVLDDKRIKRLYFRLREARSASSEKARLIYDKLRRRVENTIWKLLERRTKEMGKS
;
A
#
# COMPACT_ATOMS: atom_id res chain seq x y z
N MET A 1 -6.81 -11.89 -21.57
CA MET A 1 -8.09 -12.63 -21.39
C MET A 1 -9.21 -11.64 -21.05
N SER A 2 -10.30 -11.60 -21.82
CA SER A 2 -11.49 -10.78 -21.53
C SER A 2 -12.58 -11.68 -20.93
N LEU A 3 -12.73 -11.63 -19.60
CA LEU A 3 -13.80 -12.30 -18.87
C LEU A 3 -14.77 -11.24 -18.34
N ARG A 4 -16.08 -11.51 -18.41
CA ARG A 4 -17.09 -10.63 -17.80
C ARG A 4 -16.87 -10.59 -16.27
N SER A 5 -16.90 -9.39 -15.68
CA SER A 5 -16.51 -9.12 -14.28
C SER A 5 -17.23 -9.96 -13.21
N GLY A 6 -18.46 -10.41 -13.46
CA GLY A 6 -19.20 -11.28 -12.53
C GLY A 6 -18.72 -12.74 -12.49
N ASP A 7 -18.10 -13.23 -13.56
CA ASP A 7 -17.71 -14.64 -13.71
C ASP A 7 -16.34 -14.92 -13.05
N ALA A 8 -15.44 -13.92 -13.03
CA ALA A 8 -14.12 -14.04 -12.41
C ALA A 8 -14.18 -14.19 -10.88
N LEU A 9 -14.96 -13.35 -10.18
CA LEU A 9 -15.11 -13.40 -8.72
C LEU A 9 -15.73 -14.72 -8.24
N SER A 10 -16.71 -15.24 -8.98
CA SER A 10 -17.32 -16.54 -8.70
C SER A 10 -16.34 -17.70 -8.93
N LYS A 11 -15.53 -17.64 -10.01
CA LYS A 11 -14.48 -18.63 -10.28
C LYS A 11 -13.39 -18.62 -9.20
N LEU A 12 -13.01 -17.44 -8.72
CA LEU A 12 -12.01 -17.30 -7.67
C LEU A 12 -12.47 -17.83 -6.32
N CYS A 13 -13.75 -17.66 -5.99
CA CYS A 13 -14.32 -18.29 -4.79
C CYS A 13 -14.25 -19.82 -4.88
N SER A 14 -14.35 -20.39 -6.09
CA SER A 14 -14.33 -21.85 -6.30
C SER A 14 -12.95 -22.49 -6.33
N LEU A 15 -11.86 -21.72 -6.54
CA LEU A 15 -10.50 -22.24 -6.45
C LEU A 15 -10.02 -22.19 -4.99
N ILE A 16 -10.03 -23.35 -4.35
CA ILE A 16 -9.64 -23.53 -2.96
C ILE A 16 -8.28 -24.20 -2.91
N VAL A 17 -7.32 -23.49 -2.32
CA VAL A 17 -5.94 -23.96 -2.11
C VAL A 17 -5.71 -23.95 -0.60
N GLN A 18 -5.51 -25.13 -0.02
CA GLN A 18 -5.22 -25.29 1.40
C GLN A 18 -3.71 -25.25 1.59
N ARG A 19 -3.19 -24.13 2.08
CA ARG A 19 -1.74 -23.94 2.27
C ARG A 19 -1.30 -24.57 3.58
N ARG A 20 -0.77 -25.79 3.51
CA ARG A 20 -0.36 -26.64 4.63
C ARG A 20 1.15 -26.79 4.72
N SER A 21 1.89 -26.78 3.61
CA SER A 21 3.34 -26.95 3.62
C SER A 21 4.02 -26.32 2.40
N ASP A 22 4.10 -27.07 1.29
CA ASP A 22 4.74 -26.65 0.05
C ASP A 22 3.70 -25.97 -0.85
N LEU A 23 3.92 -24.69 -1.16
CA LEU A 23 2.94 -23.90 -1.92
C LEU A 23 2.59 -24.55 -3.27
N MET A 24 3.57 -25.07 -4.00
CA MET A 24 3.35 -25.63 -5.33
C MET A 24 2.60 -26.95 -5.23
N LYS A 25 2.95 -27.79 -4.27
CA LYS A 25 2.21 -29.01 -3.96
C LYS A 25 0.78 -28.70 -3.55
N ASP A 26 0.61 -27.79 -2.58
CA ASP A 26 -0.69 -27.37 -2.06
C ASP A 26 -1.57 -26.76 -3.15
N PHE A 27 -0.96 -25.98 -4.05
CA PHE A 27 -1.65 -25.38 -5.18
C PHE A 27 -2.11 -26.45 -6.18
N HIS A 28 -1.23 -27.37 -6.59
CA HIS A 28 -1.58 -28.46 -7.49
C HIS A 28 -2.65 -29.39 -6.90
N GLU A 29 -2.51 -29.78 -5.63
CA GLU A 29 -3.51 -30.58 -4.94
C GLU A 29 -4.84 -29.80 -4.81
N GLY A 30 -4.79 -28.54 -4.40
CA GLY A 30 -5.95 -27.67 -4.26
C GLY A 30 -6.70 -27.47 -5.57
N LEU A 31 -5.98 -27.34 -6.69
CA LEU A 31 -6.54 -27.25 -8.04
C LEU A 31 -7.37 -28.50 -8.40
N LEU A 32 -6.80 -29.69 -8.20
CA LEU A 32 -7.49 -30.97 -8.46
C LEU A 32 -8.66 -31.19 -7.49
N LYS A 33 -8.45 -30.95 -6.20
CA LYS A 33 -9.51 -31.05 -5.18
C LYS A 33 -10.65 -30.08 -5.47
N SER A 34 -10.36 -28.86 -5.94
CA SER A 34 -11.39 -27.89 -6.35
C SER A 34 -12.18 -28.37 -7.57
N ALA A 35 -11.53 -29.01 -8.53
CA ALA A 35 -12.20 -29.63 -9.68
C ALA A 35 -13.18 -30.73 -9.24
N ILE A 36 -12.71 -31.64 -8.35
CA ILE A 36 -13.52 -32.73 -7.80
C ILE A 36 -14.68 -32.17 -6.95
N PHE A 37 -14.41 -31.18 -6.09
CA PHE A 37 -15.43 -30.51 -5.28
C PHE A 37 -16.55 -29.94 -6.15
N LYS A 38 -16.20 -29.32 -7.27
CA LYS A 38 -17.17 -28.74 -8.20
C LYS A 38 -18.03 -29.79 -8.91
N ALA A 39 -17.52 -31.01 -9.11
CA ALA A 39 -18.29 -32.13 -9.62
C ALA A 39 -19.31 -32.69 -8.59
N GLY A 40 -19.15 -32.34 -7.31
CA GLY A 40 -20.08 -32.68 -6.24
C GLY A 40 -20.26 -34.20 -6.07
N ASN A 41 -21.51 -34.63 -5.89
CA ASN A 41 -21.87 -36.03 -5.64
C ASN A 41 -21.64 -36.95 -6.85
N ILE A 42 -21.45 -36.39 -8.04
CA ILE A 42 -21.18 -37.17 -9.26
C ILE A 42 -19.71 -37.63 -9.26
N GLY A 43 -18.82 -36.89 -8.59
CA GLY A 43 -17.37 -37.11 -8.63
C GLY A 43 -16.76 -36.70 -9.97
N GLY A 44 -15.49 -36.33 -9.98
CA GLY A 44 -14.80 -35.88 -11.18
C GLY A 44 -14.01 -37.01 -11.85
N ASP A 45 -14.19 -37.23 -13.15
CA ASP A 45 -13.26 -38.03 -13.95
C ASP A 45 -12.06 -37.18 -14.44
N ILE A 46 -11.04 -37.83 -15.01
CA ILE A 46 -9.82 -37.13 -15.49
C ILE A 46 -10.13 -36.07 -16.56
N LYS A 47 -11.09 -36.32 -17.46
CA LYS A 47 -11.45 -35.38 -18.52
C LYS A 47 -12.17 -34.16 -17.95
N GLU A 48 -13.08 -34.37 -16.99
CA GLU A 48 -13.79 -33.31 -16.27
C GLU A 48 -12.82 -32.46 -15.44
N ILE A 49 -11.86 -33.10 -14.75
CA ILE A 49 -10.79 -32.42 -14.00
C ILE A 49 -9.94 -31.58 -14.93
N LEU A 50 -9.47 -32.15 -16.05
CA LEU A 50 -8.68 -31.42 -17.04
C LEU A 50 -9.47 -30.26 -17.65
N CYS A 51 -10.76 -30.45 -17.94
CA CYS A 51 -11.64 -29.38 -18.43
C CYS A 51 -11.74 -28.23 -17.42
N TYR A 52 -11.84 -28.53 -16.12
CA TYR A 52 -11.82 -27.51 -15.07
C TYR A 52 -10.48 -26.75 -15.04
N ILE A 53 -9.36 -27.47 -15.07
CA ILE A 53 -8.01 -26.89 -15.05
C ILE A 53 -7.80 -25.93 -16.23
N ARG A 54 -8.22 -26.33 -17.42
CA ARG A 54 -8.19 -25.46 -18.61
C ARG A 54 -9.08 -24.22 -18.44
N LYS A 55 -10.30 -24.39 -17.89
CA LYS A 55 -11.24 -23.28 -17.63
C LYS A 55 -10.72 -22.25 -16.63
N VAL A 56 -9.84 -22.63 -15.71
CA VAL A 56 -9.21 -21.70 -14.75
C VAL A 56 -7.92 -21.08 -15.28
N GLY A 57 -7.49 -21.41 -16.50
CA GLY A 57 -6.41 -20.73 -17.21
C GLY A 57 -5.16 -21.56 -17.48
N LEU A 58 -5.14 -22.85 -17.12
CA LEU A 58 -3.99 -23.73 -17.35
C LEU A 58 -4.25 -24.66 -18.56
N GLU A 59 -4.08 -24.13 -19.76
CA GLU A 59 -4.42 -24.84 -21.01
C GLU A 59 -3.57 -26.09 -21.25
N HIS A 60 -2.28 -26.02 -20.89
CA HIS A 60 -1.26 -27.05 -21.16
C HIS A 60 -0.85 -27.85 -19.92
N PHE A 61 -1.72 -27.98 -18.92
CA PHE A 61 -1.38 -28.74 -17.71
C PHE A 61 -1.15 -30.23 -18.01
N PRO A 62 -0.01 -30.84 -17.59
CA PRO A 62 0.34 -32.20 -18.00
C PRO A 62 -0.61 -33.28 -17.44
N LEU A 63 -1.13 -34.15 -18.30
CA LEU A 63 -2.02 -35.25 -17.89
C LEU A 63 -1.35 -36.19 -16.87
N ARG A 64 -0.09 -36.57 -17.12
CA ARG A 64 0.70 -37.42 -16.22
C ARG A 64 0.77 -36.83 -14.81
N ARG A 65 0.88 -35.50 -14.70
CA ARG A 65 0.93 -34.80 -13.42
C ARG A 65 -0.39 -34.91 -12.67
N ILE A 66 -1.52 -34.83 -13.38
CA ILE A 66 -2.86 -35.06 -12.79
C ILE A 66 -2.93 -36.48 -12.20
N GLU A 67 -2.52 -37.49 -12.97
CA GLU A 67 -2.57 -38.89 -12.55
C GLU A 67 -1.70 -39.16 -11.32
N GLU A 68 -0.48 -38.62 -11.29
CA GLU A 68 0.44 -38.67 -10.14
C GLU A 68 -0.22 -38.10 -8.89
N ILE A 69 -0.73 -36.87 -8.97
CA ILE A 69 -1.34 -36.20 -7.82
C ILE A 69 -2.59 -36.94 -7.35
N LEU A 70 -3.46 -37.41 -8.26
CA LEU A 70 -4.66 -38.17 -7.88
C LEU A 70 -4.30 -39.49 -7.19
N LYS A 71 -3.23 -40.16 -7.63
CA LYS A 71 -2.72 -41.38 -6.99
C LYS A 71 -2.25 -41.10 -5.57
N ASP A 72 -1.51 -40.01 -5.37
CA ASP A 72 -1.01 -39.61 -4.06
C ASP A 72 -2.13 -39.16 -3.12
N LEU A 73 -3.08 -38.37 -3.62
CA LEU A 73 -4.28 -37.96 -2.87
C LEU A 73 -5.15 -39.15 -2.47
N SER A 74 -5.20 -40.20 -3.29
CA SER A 74 -5.93 -41.45 -2.99
C SER A 74 -5.20 -42.26 -1.90
N ARG A 75 -3.88 -42.38 -2.02
CA ARG A 75 -3.01 -43.06 -1.04
C ARG A 75 -3.09 -42.40 0.33
N ASN A 76 -3.07 -41.06 0.36
CA ASN A 76 -3.14 -40.27 1.59
C ASN A 76 -4.56 -40.17 2.16
N GLY A 77 -5.55 -40.81 1.52
CA GLY A 77 -6.92 -40.87 2.02
C GLY A 77 -7.70 -39.56 1.93
N THR A 78 -7.22 -38.56 1.20
CA THR A 78 -7.94 -37.30 0.97
C THR A 78 -9.07 -37.43 -0.04
N ILE A 79 -8.91 -38.33 -1.01
CA ILE A 79 -9.93 -38.67 -2.00
C ILE A 79 -10.21 -40.17 -2.02
N SER A 80 -11.32 -40.56 -2.63
CA SER A 80 -11.68 -41.94 -2.92
C SER A 80 -11.98 -42.11 -4.40
N ARG A 81 -11.73 -43.30 -4.94
CA ARG A 81 -12.01 -43.65 -6.35
C ARG A 81 -13.13 -44.69 -6.40
N LYS A 82 -14.15 -44.46 -7.24
CA LYS A 82 -15.19 -45.43 -7.58
C LYS A 82 -15.29 -45.52 -9.10
N GLY A 83 -14.86 -46.65 -9.67
CA GLY A 83 -14.66 -46.75 -11.13
C GLY A 83 -13.64 -45.71 -11.61
N ASP A 84 -14.01 -44.91 -12.61
CA ASP A 84 -13.16 -43.86 -13.18
C ASP A 84 -13.36 -42.48 -12.57
N ARG A 85 -14.16 -42.39 -11.50
CA ARG A 85 -14.50 -41.12 -10.85
C ARG A 85 -13.83 -40.99 -9.49
N TYR A 86 -13.39 -39.77 -9.20
CA TYR A 86 -12.74 -39.36 -7.96
C TYR A 86 -13.69 -38.51 -7.12
N PHE A 87 -13.68 -38.72 -5.80
CA PHE A 87 -14.55 -38.05 -4.84
C PHE A 87 -13.71 -37.54 -3.67
N LEU A 88 -13.96 -36.32 -3.20
CA LEU A 88 -13.44 -35.88 -1.91
C LEU A 88 -14.04 -36.74 -0.81
N ARG A 89 -13.23 -37.13 0.19
CA ARG A 89 -13.80 -37.74 1.41
C ARG A 89 -14.65 -36.73 2.17
N GLU A 90 -15.55 -37.21 3.00
CA GLU A 90 -16.56 -36.39 3.68
C GLU A 90 -15.94 -35.23 4.48
N THR A 91 -14.85 -35.49 5.21
CA THR A 91 -14.12 -34.46 5.97
C THR A 91 -13.57 -33.37 5.07
N GLU A 92 -12.93 -33.76 3.97
CA GLU A 92 -12.32 -32.83 3.01
C GLU A 92 -13.40 -32.04 2.25
N PHE A 93 -14.51 -32.70 1.89
CA PHE A 93 -15.66 -32.06 1.26
C PHE A 93 -16.30 -31.01 2.19
N LYS A 94 -16.51 -31.34 3.46
CA LYS A 94 -17.05 -30.39 4.47
C LYS A 94 -16.13 -29.19 4.64
N GLU A 95 -14.81 -29.40 4.65
CA GLU A 95 -13.85 -28.31 4.75
C GLU A 95 -13.91 -27.38 3.52
N PHE A 96 -13.90 -27.94 2.31
CA PHE A 96 -14.03 -27.17 1.06
C PHE A 96 -15.37 -26.42 1.00
N ALA A 97 -16.47 -27.07 1.38
CA ALA A 97 -17.79 -26.45 1.45
C ALA A 97 -17.81 -25.27 2.44
N GLY A 98 -17.17 -25.43 3.61
CA GLY A 98 -17.02 -24.37 4.60
C GLY A 98 -16.23 -23.18 4.08
N ILE A 99 -15.08 -23.41 3.41
CA ILE A 99 -14.26 -22.35 2.81
C ILE A 99 -15.03 -21.64 1.70
N PHE A 100 -15.67 -22.39 0.80
CA PHE A 100 -16.48 -21.84 -0.29
C PHE A 100 -17.61 -20.95 0.24
N LYS A 101 -18.36 -21.45 1.23
CA LYS A 101 -19.45 -20.73 1.89
C LYS A 101 -18.94 -19.44 2.53
N ARG A 102 -17.88 -19.51 3.33
CA ARG A 102 -17.27 -18.34 4.00
C ARG A 102 -16.87 -17.24 3.00
N ARG A 103 -16.19 -17.61 1.91
CA ARG A 103 -15.77 -16.67 0.86
C ARG A 103 -16.96 -16.00 0.18
N ARG A 104 -17.97 -16.80 -0.15
CA ARG A 104 -19.22 -16.32 -0.77
C ARG A 104 -19.97 -15.36 0.14
N GLU A 105 -20.13 -15.72 1.41
CA GLU A 105 -20.79 -14.87 2.42
C GLU A 105 -20.06 -13.54 2.62
N ALA A 106 -18.71 -13.55 2.64
CA ALA A 106 -17.92 -12.31 2.74
C ALA A 106 -18.18 -11.36 1.55
N LEU A 107 -18.26 -11.90 0.33
CA LEU A 107 -18.55 -11.11 -0.87
C LEU A 107 -20.02 -10.61 -0.90
N GLU A 108 -20.96 -11.47 -0.54
CA GLU A 108 -22.39 -11.12 -0.46
C GLU A 108 -22.65 -10.07 0.61
N LYS A 109 -22.00 -10.18 1.78
CA LYS A 109 -22.05 -9.19 2.86
C LYS A 109 -21.66 -7.81 2.34
N VAL A 110 -20.50 -7.67 1.68
CA VAL A 110 -20.05 -6.37 1.16
C VAL A 110 -21.01 -5.80 0.11
N ASN A 111 -21.48 -6.63 -0.83
CA ASN A 111 -22.46 -6.19 -1.83
C ASN A 111 -23.79 -5.73 -1.21
N SER A 112 -24.26 -6.45 -0.18
CA SER A 112 -25.46 -6.07 0.57
C SER A 112 -25.26 -4.75 1.30
N GLU A 113 -24.09 -4.56 1.93
CA GLU A 113 -23.76 -3.37 2.70
C GLU A 113 -23.66 -2.13 1.82
N ILE A 114 -23.05 -2.24 0.62
CA ILE A 114 -23.06 -1.17 -0.39
C ILE A 114 -24.50 -0.73 -0.67
N SER A 115 -25.40 -1.69 -0.85
CA SER A 115 -26.79 -1.41 -1.22
C SER A 115 -27.55 -0.74 -0.11
N VAL A 116 -27.42 -1.24 1.12
CA VAL A 116 -28.06 -0.68 2.32
C VAL A 116 -27.56 0.74 2.57
N ARG A 117 -26.23 0.95 2.55
CA ARG A 117 -25.63 2.27 2.80
C ARG A 117 -25.97 3.28 1.69
N MET A 118 -26.04 2.86 0.43
CA MET A 118 -26.46 3.72 -0.68
C MET A 118 -27.95 4.08 -0.60
N ARG A 119 -28.84 3.13 -0.26
CA ARG A 119 -30.28 3.41 -0.03
C ARG A 119 -30.50 4.42 1.09
N ARG A 120 -29.76 4.31 2.19
CA ARG A 120 -29.76 5.31 3.29
C ARG A 120 -29.32 6.72 2.85
N LYS A 121 -28.68 6.85 1.69
CA LYS A 121 -28.32 8.14 1.07
C LYS A 121 -29.32 8.60 0.01
N GLY A 122 -30.50 7.97 -0.09
CA GLY A 122 -31.56 8.33 -1.03
C GLY A 122 -31.27 7.94 -2.49
N VAL A 123 -30.38 6.97 -2.71
CA VAL A 123 -29.98 6.55 -4.07
C VAL A 123 -30.98 5.52 -4.62
N SER A 124 -31.48 5.75 -5.85
CA SER A 124 -32.43 4.86 -6.54
C SER A 124 -31.82 3.49 -6.90
N ASP A 125 -32.67 2.47 -7.09
CA ASP A 125 -32.23 1.10 -7.38
C ASP A 125 -31.37 0.97 -8.66
N LYS A 126 -31.68 1.74 -9.71
CA LYS A 126 -30.83 1.81 -10.93
C LYS A 126 -29.41 2.28 -10.60
N ASN A 127 -29.28 3.24 -9.70
CA ASN A 127 -28.00 3.79 -9.26
C ASN A 127 -27.29 2.89 -8.25
N LEU A 128 -28.01 2.03 -7.51
CA LEU A 128 -27.39 0.97 -6.70
C LEU A 128 -26.62 -0.04 -7.58
N LYS A 129 -27.19 -0.42 -8.73
CA LYS A 129 -26.54 -1.32 -9.68
C LYS A 129 -25.22 -0.72 -10.21
N ALA A 130 -25.19 0.59 -10.45
CA ALA A 130 -23.97 1.29 -10.86
C ALA A 130 -22.89 1.22 -9.77
N ALA A 131 -23.22 1.51 -8.50
CA ALA A 131 -22.25 1.43 -7.40
C ALA A 131 -21.71 0.02 -7.16
N ARG A 132 -22.57 -1.01 -7.26
CA ARG A 132 -22.12 -2.41 -7.22
C ARG A 132 -21.18 -2.74 -8.38
N LYS A 133 -21.48 -2.25 -9.59
CA LYS A 133 -20.63 -2.45 -10.77
C LYS A 133 -19.25 -1.81 -10.58
N VAL A 134 -19.18 -0.59 -10.02
CA VAL A 134 -17.90 0.06 -9.67
C VAL A 134 -17.09 -0.84 -8.73
N PHE A 135 -17.70 -1.32 -7.64
CA PHE A 135 -17.02 -2.19 -6.69
C PHE A 135 -16.52 -3.49 -7.34
N GLN A 136 -17.37 -4.14 -8.15
CA GLN A 136 -17.00 -5.37 -8.87
C GLN A 136 -15.88 -5.15 -9.88
N SER A 137 -15.92 -4.04 -10.64
CA SER A 137 -14.85 -3.64 -11.56
C SER A 137 -13.54 -3.40 -10.82
N PHE A 138 -13.57 -2.62 -9.74
CA PHE A 138 -12.39 -2.38 -8.89
C PHE A 138 -11.76 -3.69 -8.41
N VAL A 139 -12.56 -4.58 -7.81
CA VAL A 139 -12.05 -5.85 -7.28
C VAL A 139 -11.45 -6.70 -8.41
N HIS A 140 -12.16 -6.81 -9.54
CA HIS A 140 -11.67 -7.54 -10.70
C HIS A 140 -10.33 -6.99 -11.20
N GLU A 141 -10.27 -5.68 -11.48
CA GLU A 141 -9.08 -5.03 -12.00
C GLU A 141 -7.90 -5.11 -11.03
N TYR A 142 -8.14 -4.93 -9.73
CA TYR A 142 -7.10 -5.05 -8.71
C TYR A 142 -6.50 -6.46 -8.67
N LEU A 143 -7.35 -7.49 -8.63
CA LEU A 143 -6.91 -8.89 -8.60
C LEU A 143 -5.99 -9.21 -9.78
N TYR A 144 -6.39 -8.83 -11.00
CA TYR A 144 -5.58 -9.09 -12.19
C TYR A 144 -4.32 -8.22 -12.24
N ALA A 145 -4.42 -6.92 -11.95
CA ALA A 145 -3.26 -6.02 -12.00
C ALA A 145 -2.14 -6.51 -11.07
N GLU A 146 -2.48 -6.81 -9.82
CA GLU A 146 -1.53 -7.30 -8.83
C GLU A 146 -0.95 -8.67 -9.21
N SER A 147 -1.82 -9.65 -9.51
CA SER A 147 -1.34 -11.00 -9.84
C SER A 147 -0.45 -11.04 -11.09
N ASN A 148 -0.75 -10.18 -12.07
CA ASN A 148 0.01 -10.10 -13.32
C ASN A 148 1.38 -9.48 -13.09
N LEU A 149 1.43 -8.36 -12.35
CA LEU A 149 2.67 -7.69 -12.00
C LEU A 149 3.60 -8.65 -11.23
N ILE A 150 3.09 -9.29 -10.17
CA ILE A 150 3.91 -10.21 -9.38
C ILE A 150 4.42 -11.37 -10.23
N ALA A 151 3.56 -12.00 -11.02
CA ALA A 151 3.96 -13.13 -11.86
C ALA A 151 5.05 -12.72 -12.85
N ASP A 152 4.89 -11.59 -13.54
CA ASP A 152 5.87 -11.12 -14.52
C ASP A 152 7.23 -10.80 -13.89
N VAL A 153 7.21 -10.16 -12.71
CA VAL A 153 8.41 -9.82 -11.95
C VAL A 153 9.14 -11.08 -11.48
N LEU A 154 8.42 -12.05 -10.89
CA LEU A 154 9.03 -13.28 -10.39
C LEU A 154 9.54 -14.16 -11.53
N SER A 155 8.80 -14.26 -12.64
CA SER A 155 9.21 -14.99 -13.83
C SER A 155 10.28 -14.29 -14.68
N TYR A 156 10.81 -13.13 -14.22
CA TYR A 156 11.86 -12.37 -14.90
C TYR A 156 11.52 -12.03 -16.37
N ARG A 157 10.27 -11.66 -16.63
CA ARG A 157 9.84 -11.25 -17.97
C ARG A 157 10.50 -9.91 -18.33
N LYS A 158 10.90 -9.78 -19.61
CA LYS A 158 11.48 -8.53 -20.15
C LYS A 158 10.52 -7.35 -20.04
N GLU A 159 9.24 -7.63 -20.27
CA GLU A 159 8.15 -6.67 -20.16
C GLU A 159 7.20 -7.13 -19.07
N VAL A 160 6.82 -6.21 -18.18
CA VAL A 160 5.89 -6.47 -17.08
C VAL A 160 4.62 -5.63 -17.22
N HIS A 161 3.55 -6.09 -16.60
CA HIS A 161 2.33 -5.30 -16.48
C HIS A 161 2.55 -4.04 -15.63
N GLU A 162 1.83 -2.98 -15.96
CA GLU A 162 1.95 -1.68 -15.29
C GLU A 162 1.51 -1.75 -13.82
N ALA A 163 2.37 -1.28 -12.93
CA ALA A 163 2.06 -1.20 -11.51
C ALA A 163 1.08 -0.07 -11.20
N SER A 164 -0.01 -0.40 -10.50
CA SER A 164 -1.07 0.54 -10.11
C SER A 164 -1.48 0.31 -8.66
N SER A 165 -1.71 1.38 -7.91
CA SER A 165 -2.18 1.26 -6.52
C SER A 165 -3.66 0.88 -6.44
N PRO A 166 -4.11 0.27 -5.32
CA PRO A 166 -5.52 -0.02 -5.11
C PRO A 166 -6.42 1.21 -5.26
N LEU A 167 -5.95 2.39 -4.82
CA LEU A 167 -6.72 3.63 -4.91
C LEU A 167 -6.85 4.13 -6.35
N GLU A 168 -5.81 4.02 -7.17
CA GLU A 168 -5.86 4.37 -8.60
C GLU A 168 -6.86 3.51 -9.37
N ILE A 169 -6.82 2.19 -9.16
CA ILE A 169 -7.74 1.26 -9.82
C ILE A 169 -9.18 1.55 -9.38
N PHE A 170 -9.38 1.84 -8.10
CA PHE A 170 -10.69 2.24 -7.59
C PHE A 170 -11.20 3.54 -8.22
N ASP A 171 -10.32 4.52 -8.40
CA ASP A 171 -10.66 5.81 -8.99
C ASP A 171 -10.99 5.69 -10.48
N SER A 172 -10.24 4.87 -11.22
CA SER A 172 -10.55 4.49 -12.61
C SER A 172 -11.92 3.82 -12.73
N ALA A 173 -12.23 2.87 -11.84
CA ALA A 173 -13.54 2.22 -11.81
C ALA A 173 -14.68 3.21 -11.54
N LEU A 174 -14.43 4.28 -10.76
CA LEU A 174 -15.39 5.36 -10.51
C LEU A 174 -15.57 6.30 -11.71
N ASP A 175 -14.59 6.42 -12.60
CA ASP A 175 -14.68 7.28 -13.80
C ASP A 175 -15.77 6.82 -14.79
N HIS A 176 -16.20 5.56 -14.68
CA HIS A 176 -17.29 5.00 -15.46
C HIS A 176 -18.68 5.49 -15.00
N VAL A 177 -18.75 6.29 -13.93
CA VAL A 177 -19.97 6.89 -13.39
C VAL A 177 -20.04 8.37 -13.77
N ASN A 178 -20.88 8.70 -14.76
CA ASN A 178 -21.05 10.07 -15.26
C ASN A 178 -21.67 11.03 -14.25
N ASP A 179 -22.57 10.56 -13.38
CA ASP A 179 -23.21 11.41 -12.36
C ASP A 179 -22.24 11.70 -11.21
N ALA A 180 -21.85 12.97 -11.07
CA ALA A 180 -20.87 13.41 -10.07
C ALA A 180 -21.34 13.22 -8.61
N ASN A 181 -22.64 13.31 -8.34
CA ASN A 181 -23.20 13.10 -6.99
C ASN A 181 -23.23 11.60 -6.65
N LEU A 182 -23.62 10.76 -7.61
CA LEU A 182 -23.55 9.32 -7.49
C LEU A 182 -22.12 8.85 -7.29
N LYS A 183 -21.18 9.32 -8.12
CA LYS A 183 -19.75 9.04 -8.01
C LYS A 183 -19.21 9.37 -6.62
N ARG A 184 -19.47 10.59 -6.12
CA ARG A 184 -19.06 11.02 -4.76
C ARG A 184 -19.68 10.18 -3.65
N THR A 185 -20.92 9.75 -3.83
CA THR A 185 -21.65 8.96 -2.82
C THR A 185 -21.16 7.51 -2.82
N ALA A 186 -21.01 6.89 -3.99
CA ALA A 186 -20.43 5.56 -4.17
C ALA A 186 -19.00 5.51 -3.60
N ARG A 187 -18.15 6.50 -3.95
CA ARG A 187 -16.79 6.62 -3.39
C ARG A 187 -16.79 6.58 -1.87
N ARG A 188 -17.59 7.43 -1.22
CA ARG A 188 -17.67 7.50 0.25
C ARG A 188 -18.18 6.21 0.87
N VAL A 189 -19.21 5.60 0.29
CA VAL A 189 -19.78 4.36 0.82
C VAL A 189 -18.79 3.21 0.70
N ILE A 190 -18.19 3.00 -0.48
CA ILE A 190 -17.28 1.88 -0.73
C ILE A 190 -16.00 2.05 0.11
N ILE A 191 -15.39 3.24 0.15
CA ILE A 191 -14.23 3.50 1.03
C ILE A 191 -14.57 3.21 2.49
N GLY A 192 -15.74 3.67 2.97
CA GLY A 192 -16.19 3.40 4.34
C GLY A 192 -16.49 1.93 4.64
N ILE A 193 -16.64 1.09 3.63
CA ILE A 193 -16.80 -0.36 3.75
C ILE A 193 -15.42 -1.04 3.74
N LEU A 194 -14.55 -0.66 2.81
CA LEU A 194 -13.19 -1.20 2.66
C LEU A 194 -12.32 -0.90 3.89
N THR A 195 -12.50 0.27 4.51
CA THR A 195 -11.78 0.65 5.74
C THR A 195 -12.39 0.05 7.01
N SER A 196 -13.59 -0.55 6.93
CA SER A 196 -14.27 -1.08 8.12
C SER A 196 -13.57 -2.32 8.68
N PRO A 197 -13.34 -2.39 10.02
CA PRO A 197 -12.87 -3.59 10.69
C PRO A 197 -13.69 -4.85 10.37
N ASP A 198 -15.01 -4.69 10.23
CA ASP A 198 -15.98 -5.77 10.02
C ASP A 198 -15.84 -6.53 8.69
N ASN A 199 -15.08 -5.95 7.76
CA ASN A 199 -14.84 -6.51 6.42
C ASN A 199 -13.45 -7.14 6.29
N ARG A 200 -12.82 -7.51 7.43
CA ARG A 200 -11.53 -8.21 7.46
C ARG A 200 -11.54 -9.50 6.64
N GLU A 201 -12.61 -10.30 6.75
CA GLU A 201 -12.72 -11.55 6.00
C GLU A 201 -12.74 -11.31 4.49
N PHE A 202 -13.45 -10.28 4.02
CA PHE A 202 -13.45 -9.93 2.60
C PHE A 202 -12.04 -9.58 2.08
N ILE A 203 -11.26 -8.81 2.84
CA ILE A 203 -9.89 -8.46 2.46
C ILE A 203 -8.99 -9.71 2.45
N ARG A 204 -9.22 -10.65 3.39
CA ARG A 204 -8.55 -11.97 3.36
C ARG A 204 -8.90 -12.76 2.10
N VAL A 205 -10.15 -12.72 1.63
CA VAL A 205 -10.54 -13.34 0.35
C VAL A 205 -9.78 -12.71 -0.82
N ILE A 206 -9.62 -11.39 -0.83
CA ILE A 206 -8.81 -10.70 -1.86
C ILE A 206 -7.36 -11.18 -1.83
N TYR A 207 -6.72 -11.20 -0.65
CA TYR A 207 -5.37 -11.73 -0.47
C TYR A 207 -5.21 -13.15 -1.02
N GLU A 208 -6.09 -14.07 -0.61
CA GLU A 208 -6.04 -15.47 -1.07
C GLU A 208 -6.26 -15.58 -2.59
N ALA A 209 -7.15 -14.75 -3.16
CA ALA A 209 -7.44 -14.73 -4.57
C ALA A 209 -6.27 -14.21 -5.41
N ILE A 210 -5.59 -13.13 -4.99
CA ILE A 210 -4.39 -12.63 -5.66
C ILE A 210 -3.34 -13.72 -5.74
N LEU A 211 -3.01 -14.35 -4.60
CA LEU A 211 -1.96 -15.35 -4.57
C LEU A 211 -2.30 -16.57 -5.43
N ASN A 212 -3.57 -17.00 -5.44
CA ASN A 212 -4.00 -18.09 -6.31
C ASN A 212 -3.91 -17.73 -7.80
N LEU A 213 -4.28 -16.50 -8.18
CA LEU A 213 -4.12 -15.99 -9.54
C LEU A 213 -2.66 -15.90 -9.96
N THR A 214 -1.80 -15.43 -9.06
CA THR A 214 -0.35 -15.38 -9.30
C THR A 214 0.21 -16.77 -9.57
N CYS A 215 -0.15 -17.76 -8.75
CA CYS A 215 0.25 -19.16 -8.99
C CYS A 215 -0.28 -19.69 -10.32
N LEU A 216 -1.55 -19.44 -10.67
CA LEU A 216 -2.11 -19.83 -11.98
C LEU A 216 -1.30 -19.25 -13.13
N ARG A 217 -0.89 -17.98 -13.03
CA ARG A 217 -0.15 -17.28 -14.08
C ARG A 217 1.31 -17.74 -14.18
N ILE A 218 1.98 -18.00 -13.06
CA ILE A 218 3.33 -18.56 -13.10
C ILE A 218 3.29 -19.97 -13.72
N LEU A 219 2.32 -20.78 -13.32
CA LEU A 219 2.16 -22.16 -13.80
C LEU A 219 1.73 -22.27 -15.27
N SER A 220 1.18 -21.21 -15.87
CA SER A 220 0.85 -21.24 -17.30
C SER A 220 2.11 -21.32 -18.17
N ASP A 221 3.24 -20.79 -17.69
CA ASP A 221 4.52 -20.87 -18.39
C ASP A 221 5.46 -21.92 -17.78
N ASP A 222 5.41 -22.11 -16.46
CA ASP A 222 6.23 -23.06 -15.71
C ASP A 222 5.36 -24.03 -14.92
N THR A 223 4.82 -25.05 -15.60
CA THR A 223 3.95 -26.08 -14.99
C THR A 223 4.63 -26.86 -13.85
N SER A 224 5.97 -26.81 -13.74
CA SER A 224 6.73 -27.49 -12.72
C SER A 224 6.88 -26.70 -11.42
N GLY A 225 6.62 -25.39 -11.46
CA GLY A 225 6.75 -24.51 -10.30
C GLY A 225 8.19 -24.21 -9.90
N THR A 226 9.16 -24.42 -10.79
CA THR A 226 10.58 -24.13 -10.53
C THR A 226 10.86 -22.67 -10.20
N THR A 227 9.98 -21.77 -10.62
CA THR A 227 10.00 -20.31 -10.34
C THR A 227 9.81 -19.96 -8.86
N LEU A 228 9.26 -20.87 -8.04
CA LEU A 228 8.85 -20.61 -6.67
C LEU A 228 9.54 -21.54 -5.67
N LYS A 229 10.88 -21.65 -5.71
CA LYS A 229 11.63 -22.36 -4.66
C LYS A 229 11.98 -21.39 -3.53
N ARG A 230 12.08 -21.88 -2.30
CA ARG A 230 12.19 -21.01 -1.10
C ARG A 230 13.46 -20.15 -1.04
N ASP A 231 14.58 -20.68 -1.52
CA ASP A 231 15.91 -20.03 -1.43
C ASP A 231 16.13 -18.96 -2.51
N ASP A 232 15.14 -18.77 -3.37
CA ASP A 232 15.21 -17.99 -4.60
C ASP A 232 15.21 -16.47 -4.39
N LEU A 233 14.72 -16.01 -3.24
CA LEU A 233 14.80 -14.60 -2.84
C LEU A 233 16.11 -14.27 -2.10
N SER A 234 16.96 -15.27 -1.86
CA SER A 234 18.25 -15.06 -1.21
C SER A 234 19.14 -14.17 -2.07
N GLY A 235 19.76 -13.18 -1.44
CA GLY A 235 20.69 -12.27 -2.10
C GLY A 235 20.04 -11.09 -2.84
N LYS A 236 18.72 -10.92 -2.77
CA LYS A 236 18.09 -9.64 -3.18
C LYS A 236 18.37 -8.56 -2.13
N THR A 237 18.28 -7.30 -2.55
CA THR A 237 18.50 -6.15 -1.67
C THR A 237 17.33 -5.16 -1.76
N PHE A 238 16.80 -4.78 -0.59
CA PHE A 238 15.85 -3.70 -0.44
C PHE A 238 16.56 -2.46 0.07
N ILE A 239 16.51 -1.40 -0.74
CA ILE A 239 16.82 -0.05 -0.29
C ILE A 239 15.55 0.51 0.33
N LEU A 240 15.59 0.81 1.62
CA LEU A 240 14.44 1.29 2.38
C LEU A 240 14.25 2.79 2.17
N ASP A 241 13.04 3.18 1.78
CA ASP A 241 12.60 4.58 1.76
C ASP A 241 12.51 5.14 3.20
N THR A 242 12.64 6.46 3.35
CA THR A 242 12.49 7.16 4.63
C THR A 242 11.12 6.87 5.25
N ASN A 243 10.06 6.73 4.43
CA ASN A 243 8.72 6.38 4.91
C ASN A 243 8.58 4.93 5.43
N VAL A 244 9.52 4.04 5.13
CA VAL A 244 9.65 2.70 5.73
C VAL A 244 10.59 2.75 6.94
N LEU A 245 11.64 3.55 6.87
CA LEU A 245 12.61 3.70 7.95
C LEU A 245 11.99 4.33 9.21
N PHE A 246 11.11 5.33 9.07
CA PHE A 246 10.38 5.92 10.21
C PHE A 246 9.62 4.88 11.04
N PRO A 247 8.68 4.10 10.47
CA PRO A 247 7.99 3.09 11.24
C PRO A 247 8.90 1.98 11.74
N LEU A 248 9.98 1.65 11.02
CA LEU A 248 10.91 0.62 11.50
C LEU A 248 11.62 1.06 12.78
N LEU A 249 12.14 2.29 12.83
CA LEU A 249 13.04 2.75 13.89
C LEU A 249 12.35 3.50 15.04
N ILE A 250 11.08 3.92 14.86
CA ILE A 250 10.32 4.63 15.89
C ILE A 250 9.29 3.65 16.49
N PRO A 251 9.51 3.10 17.70
CA PRO A 251 8.64 2.06 18.28
C PRO A 251 7.18 2.49 18.45
N ASP A 252 6.97 3.78 18.73
CA ASP A 252 5.64 4.36 18.91
C ASP A 252 4.93 4.73 17.60
N HIS A 253 5.55 4.47 16.45
CA HIS A 253 4.92 4.70 15.15
C HIS A 253 3.71 3.76 14.97
N PRO A 254 2.55 4.21 14.45
CA PRO A 254 1.37 3.37 14.28
C PRO A 254 1.60 2.09 13.44
N LEU A 255 2.52 2.17 12.48
CA LEU A 255 2.95 1.06 11.62
C LEU A 255 4.16 0.27 12.12
N HIS A 256 4.71 0.56 13.31
CA HIS A 256 5.97 -0.07 13.77
C HIS A 256 5.90 -1.60 13.77
N VAL A 257 4.91 -2.17 14.46
CA VAL A 257 4.71 -3.63 14.55
C VAL A 257 4.59 -4.27 13.16
N VAL A 258 3.91 -3.59 12.23
CA VAL A 258 3.74 -4.07 10.86
C VAL A 258 5.07 -4.01 10.10
N THR A 259 5.76 -2.87 10.10
CA THR A 259 7.03 -2.69 9.38
C THR A 259 8.13 -3.60 9.93
N SER A 260 8.27 -3.72 11.25
CA SER A 260 9.26 -4.62 11.85
C SER A 260 9.02 -6.08 11.44
N ARG A 261 7.76 -6.51 11.35
CA ARG A 261 7.43 -7.86 10.89
C ARG A 261 7.73 -8.04 9.40
N ILE A 262 7.48 -7.02 8.58
CA ILE A 262 7.81 -7.02 7.15
C ILE A 262 9.32 -7.16 6.92
N VAL A 263 10.12 -6.35 7.61
CA VAL A 263 11.59 -6.41 7.51
C VAL A 263 12.12 -7.74 8.02
N SER A 264 11.61 -8.24 9.16
CA SER A 264 11.98 -9.56 9.67
C SER A 264 11.66 -10.70 8.69
N ILE A 265 10.53 -10.62 7.96
CA ILE A 265 10.19 -11.61 6.92
C ILE A 265 11.15 -11.49 5.73
N ALA A 266 11.52 -10.27 5.32
CA ALA A 266 12.52 -10.07 4.27
C ALA A 266 13.87 -10.71 4.64
N GLU A 267 14.35 -10.49 5.86
CA GLU A 267 15.59 -11.10 6.36
C GLU A 267 15.51 -12.63 6.40
N LYS A 268 14.38 -13.19 6.86
CA LYS A 268 14.15 -14.65 6.88
C LYS A 268 14.15 -15.28 5.49
N LEU A 269 13.77 -14.52 4.47
CA LEU A 269 13.80 -14.92 3.07
C LEU A 269 15.15 -14.62 2.40
N GLY A 270 16.16 -14.18 3.16
CA GLY A 270 17.51 -13.90 2.66
C GLY A 270 17.65 -12.57 1.93
N VAL A 271 16.66 -11.67 2.04
CA VAL A 271 16.70 -10.33 1.46
C VAL A 271 17.43 -9.38 2.40
N LYS A 272 18.46 -8.71 1.88
CA LYS A 272 19.22 -7.70 2.63
C LYS A 272 18.44 -6.39 2.65
N CYS A 273 18.24 -5.82 3.83
CA CYS A 273 17.65 -4.49 3.97
C CYS A 273 18.74 -3.45 4.23
N VAL A 274 18.77 -2.38 3.44
CA VAL A 274 19.76 -1.31 3.53
C VAL A 274 19.11 0.06 3.38
N PHE A 275 19.80 1.13 3.77
CA PHE A 275 19.39 2.51 3.51
C PHE A 275 20.58 3.34 3.03
N THR A 276 20.34 4.46 2.36
CA THR A 276 21.40 5.27 1.73
C THR A 276 21.82 6.45 2.60
N LYS A 277 22.97 7.06 2.29
CA LYS A 277 23.38 8.34 2.91
C LYS A 277 22.36 9.45 2.61
N ARG A 278 21.65 9.36 1.47
CA ARG A 278 20.59 10.30 1.11
C ARG A 278 19.34 10.13 1.98
N THR A 279 18.91 8.89 2.24
CA THR A 279 17.82 8.58 3.19
C THR A 279 18.18 9.07 4.60
N MET A 280 19.43 8.88 5.01
CA MET A 280 19.95 9.36 6.29
C MET A 280 19.86 10.89 6.42
N ARG A 281 20.22 11.63 5.36
CA ARG A 281 20.07 13.10 5.34
C ARG A 281 18.62 13.53 5.46
N GLU A 282 17.70 12.86 4.75
CA GLU A 282 16.28 13.16 4.86
C GLU A 282 15.75 12.94 6.29
N TRP A 283 16.11 11.82 6.93
CA TRP A 283 15.80 11.56 8.33
C TRP A 283 16.22 12.73 9.23
N PHE A 284 17.47 13.19 9.10
CA PHE A 284 17.98 14.31 9.89
C PHE A 284 17.23 15.61 9.61
N GLU A 285 16.95 15.92 8.34
CA GLU A 285 16.17 17.10 8.00
C GLU A 285 14.78 17.10 8.63
N VAL A 286 14.09 15.96 8.62
CA VAL A 286 12.75 15.83 9.21
C VAL A 286 12.83 15.92 10.74
N LEU A 287 13.81 15.27 11.37
CA LEU A 287 14.05 15.35 12.81
C LEU A 287 14.37 16.78 13.27
N GLU A 288 15.21 17.51 12.53
CA GLU A 288 15.52 18.91 12.82
C GLU A 288 14.30 19.82 12.68
N LYS A 289 13.47 19.61 11.65
CA LYS A 289 12.21 20.33 11.48
C LYS A 289 11.29 20.06 12.68
N ALA A 290 11.18 18.81 13.13
CA ALA A 290 10.40 18.45 14.32
C ALA A 290 10.94 19.13 15.59
N ASN A 291 12.27 19.14 15.79
CA ASN A 291 12.91 19.81 16.93
C ASN A 291 12.63 21.32 16.96
N ARG A 292 12.74 22.01 15.82
CA ARG A 292 12.40 23.45 15.72
C ARG A 292 10.94 23.71 16.05
N ARG A 293 10.03 22.91 15.47
CA ARG A 293 8.58 23.01 15.72
C ARG A 293 8.25 22.76 17.19
N PHE A 294 8.83 21.72 17.78
CA PHE A 294 8.64 21.39 19.18
C PHE A 294 9.05 22.56 20.07
N ARG A 295 10.28 23.08 19.93
CA ARG A 295 10.78 24.20 20.74
C ARG A 295 9.89 25.44 20.61
N PHE A 296 9.50 25.79 19.38
CA PHE A 296 8.65 26.93 19.12
C PHE A 296 7.25 26.80 19.73
N LEU A 297 6.59 25.65 19.53
CA LEU A 297 5.25 25.42 20.08
C LEU A 297 5.29 25.26 21.61
N ASN A 298 6.33 24.64 22.16
CA ASN A 298 6.51 24.50 23.59
C ASN A 298 6.74 25.83 24.32
N SER A 299 7.24 26.86 23.63
CA SER A 299 7.38 28.20 24.22
C SER A 299 6.16 29.10 23.98
N THR A 300 5.45 28.91 22.88
CA THR A 300 4.35 29.81 22.47
C THR A 300 2.96 29.30 22.84
N ARG A 301 2.68 28.01 22.60
CA ARG A 301 1.36 27.40 22.82
C ARG A 301 1.48 25.88 23.07
N PRO A 302 1.94 25.44 24.25
CA PRO A 302 2.25 24.04 24.55
C PRO A 302 1.07 23.08 24.36
N SER A 303 -0.16 23.56 24.56
CA SER A 303 -1.39 22.76 24.43
C SER A 303 -1.57 22.16 23.02
N LEU A 304 -1.06 22.83 21.98
CA LEU A 304 -1.14 22.35 20.59
C LEU A 304 -0.16 21.22 20.25
N LEU A 305 0.88 21.01 21.05
CA LEU A 305 1.94 20.03 20.76
C LEU A 305 1.42 18.59 20.60
N LYS A 306 0.37 18.23 21.34
CA LYS A 306 -0.24 16.88 21.24
C LYS A 306 -1.16 16.72 20.04
N GLU A 307 -1.53 17.84 19.40
CA GLU A 307 -2.51 17.88 18.32
C GLU A 307 -1.88 17.96 16.93
N VAL A 308 -0.57 18.23 16.85
CA VAL A 308 0.10 18.38 15.57
C VAL A 308 0.40 17.04 14.88
N GLU A 309 0.33 17.08 13.56
CA GLU A 309 0.73 16.02 12.65
C GLU A 309 2.24 16.10 12.42
N ASP A 310 3.01 15.55 13.37
CA ASP A 310 4.45 15.35 13.25
C ASP A 310 4.81 14.04 13.95
N ILE A 311 5.45 13.12 13.22
CA ILE A 311 5.64 11.75 13.71
C ILE A 311 6.54 11.71 14.94
N PHE A 312 7.60 12.52 14.99
CA PHE A 312 8.55 12.56 16.10
C PHE A 312 7.96 13.20 17.35
N ILE A 313 7.15 14.25 17.18
CA ILE A 313 6.44 14.88 18.29
C ILE A 313 5.38 13.90 18.84
N TYR A 314 4.63 13.25 17.95
CA TYR A 314 3.65 12.25 18.34
C TYR A 314 4.28 11.10 19.12
N SER A 315 5.34 10.49 18.60
CA SER A 315 6.02 9.35 19.23
C SER A 315 6.65 9.74 20.56
N TYR A 316 7.21 10.94 20.68
CA TYR A 316 7.68 11.46 21.98
C TYR A 316 6.57 11.46 23.03
N PHE A 317 5.39 12.00 22.72
CA PHE A 317 4.28 12.02 23.70
C PHE A 317 3.75 10.64 24.03
N ARG A 318 3.77 9.71 23.06
CA ARG A 318 3.42 8.30 23.33
C ARG A 318 4.40 7.68 24.31
N ARG A 319 5.70 7.87 24.10
CA ARG A 319 6.74 7.34 24.98
C ARG A 319 6.75 8.00 26.35
N LYS A 320 6.52 9.32 26.40
CA LYS A 320 6.40 10.09 27.64
C LYS A 320 5.25 9.63 28.54
N ASN A 321 4.19 9.05 27.98
CA ASN A 321 3.13 8.46 28.80
C ASN A 321 3.61 7.20 29.55
N SER A 322 4.53 6.44 28.97
CA SER A 322 5.10 5.23 29.58
C SER A 322 6.33 5.55 30.44
N ASP A 323 7.07 6.60 30.08
CA ASP A 323 8.22 7.12 30.82
C ASP A 323 8.06 8.64 31.05
N PRO A 324 7.44 9.05 32.17
CA PRO A 324 7.21 10.46 32.45
C PRO A 324 8.48 11.30 32.63
N SER A 325 9.63 10.65 32.93
CA SER A 325 10.92 11.31 33.12
C SER A 325 11.56 11.75 31.80
N LEU A 326 11.17 11.12 30.69
CA LEU A 326 11.71 11.41 29.37
C LEU A 326 11.52 12.88 28.96
N THR A 327 12.63 13.54 28.70
CA THR A 327 12.66 14.89 28.13
C THR A 327 12.74 14.84 26.61
N TRP A 328 12.31 15.94 25.95
CA TRP A 328 12.45 16.07 24.51
C TRP A 328 13.92 16.03 24.06
N SER A 329 14.82 16.61 24.85
CA SER A 329 16.26 16.65 24.53
C SER A 329 16.86 15.25 24.49
N GLU A 330 16.52 14.40 25.47
CA GLU A 330 16.94 12.99 25.49
C GLU A 330 16.35 12.22 24.32
N TYR A 331 15.03 12.35 24.09
CA TYR A 331 14.35 11.70 22.98
C TYR A 331 14.94 12.06 21.61
N TYR A 332 15.15 13.36 21.36
CA TYR A 332 15.78 13.86 20.13
C TYR A 332 17.22 13.36 19.99
N SER A 333 18.00 13.34 21.08
CA SER A 333 19.38 12.85 21.06
C SER A 333 19.47 11.36 20.71
N GLN A 334 18.53 10.54 21.21
CA GLN A 334 18.43 9.12 20.86
C GLN A 334 18.23 8.92 19.35
N LEU A 335 17.38 9.74 18.72
CA LEU A 335 17.03 9.63 17.31
C LEU A 335 18.09 10.20 16.35
N LYS A 336 19.11 10.90 16.86
CA LYS A 336 20.22 11.39 16.04
C LYS A 336 21.15 10.26 15.57
N ASN A 337 21.19 9.14 16.27
CA ASN A 337 22.05 8.02 15.89
C ASN A 337 21.31 6.99 15.04
N VAL A 338 20.76 7.44 13.90
CA VAL A 338 19.91 6.62 13.02
C VAL A 338 20.61 5.37 12.51
N GLU A 339 21.92 5.44 12.23
CA GLU A 339 22.70 4.29 11.79
C GLU A 339 22.78 3.20 12.86
N SER A 340 23.04 3.58 14.11
CA SER A 340 23.04 2.62 15.22
C SER A 340 21.66 2.02 15.45
N LEU A 341 20.60 2.83 15.34
CA LEU A 341 19.21 2.35 15.44
C LEU A 341 18.85 1.37 14.32
N ALA A 342 19.26 1.68 13.09
CA ALA A 342 19.05 0.83 11.92
C ALA A 342 19.76 -0.52 12.06
N LYS A 343 21.01 -0.49 12.53
CA LYS A 343 21.82 -1.69 12.76
C LYS A 343 21.19 -2.65 13.77
N LEU A 344 20.54 -2.12 14.82
CA LEU A 344 19.78 -2.94 15.78
C LEU A 344 18.58 -3.67 15.14
N SER A 345 18.09 -3.13 14.02
CA SER A 345 16.99 -3.72 13.23
C SER A 345 17.47 -4.52 12.02
N GLY A 346 18.76 -4.88 11.98
CA GLY A 346 19.37 -5.64 10.87
C GLY A 346 19.56 -4.85 9.57
N VAL A 347 19.32 -3.54 9.59
CA VAL A 347 19.42 -2.67 8.42
C VAL A 347 20.78 -1.96 8.40
N LEU A 348 21.49 -2.06 7.28
CA LEU A 348 22.83 -1.49 7.12
C LEU A 348 22.83 -0.24 6.23
N LEU A 349 23.79 0.66 6.46
CA LEU A 349 24.05 1.75 5.54
C LEU A 349 24.67 1.18 4.26
N TYR A 350 24.08 1.54 3.12
CA TYR A 350 24.60 1.18 1.80
C TYR A 350 25.67 2.19 1.38
N GLU A 351 26.88 1.69 1.11
CA GLU A 351 27.97 2.49 0.58
C GLU A 351 27.81 2.64 -0.94
N GLU A 352 27.20 3.74 -1.34
CA GLU A 352 27.00 4.11 -2.74
C GLU A 352 28.33 4.42 -3.42
N LYS A 353 28.57 3.90 -4.64
CA LYS A 353 29.66 4.42 -5.49
C LYS A 353 29.24 5.79 -6.01
N GLU A 354 30.14 6.77 -5.96
CA GLU A 354 29.86 8.14 -6.40
C GLU A 354 29.39 8.21 -7.86
N GLU A 355 29.90 7.33 -8.72
CA GLU A 355 29.62 7.25 -10.16
C GLU A 355 28.15 6.91 -10.49
N TYR A 356 27.40 6.32 -9.55
CA TYR A 356 26.05 5.83 -9.82
C TYR A 356 25.00 6.90 -10.05
N THR A 357 25.25 8.17 -9.77
CA THR A 357 24.21 9.21 -9.91
C THR A 357 24.77 10.62 -10.09
N SER A 358 26.09 10.77 -10.12
CA SER A 358 26.78 12.06 -10.17
C SER A 358 27.27 12.45 -11.57
N ASP A 359 27.13 11.57 -12.55
CA ASP A 359 27.43 11.85 -13.96
C ASP A 359 26.42 12.85 -14.55
N ALA A 360 26.86 13.57 -15.59
CA ALA A 360 26.06 14.64 -16.19
C ALA A 360 24.71 14.14 -16.74
N GLU A 361 24.64 12.89 -17.20
CA GLU A 361 23.41 12.25 -17.65
C GLU A 361 22.49 11.90 -16.47
N GLY A 362 23.03 11.26 -15.43
CA GLY A 362 22.27 10.95 -14.21
C GLY A 362 21.67 12.18 -13.54
N LEU A 363 22.41 13.29 -13.48
CA LEU A 363 21.92 14.56 -12.93
C LEU A 363 20.76 15.14 -13.75
N LYS A 364 20.83 15.08 -15.09
CA LYS A 364 19.73 15.51 -15.98
C LYS A 364 18.49 14.64 -15.81
N ILE A 365 18.66 13.32 -15.69
CA ILE A 365 17.57 12.38 -15.45
C ILE A 365 16.90 12.68 -14.10
N ILE A 366 17.68 12.87 -13.03
CA ILE A 366 17.16 13.18 -11.69
C ILE A 366 16.38 14.50 -11.70
N GLU A 367 16.89 15.54 -12.38
CA GLU A 367 16.20 16.82 -12.49
C GLU A 367 14.84 16.67 -13.20
N HIS A 368 14.81 15.97 -14.33
CA HIS A 368 13.57 15.70 -15.06
C HIS A 368 12.58 14.88 -14.23
N LEU A 369 13.05 13.76 -13.67
CA LEU A 369 12.21 12.83 -12.91
C LEU A 369 11.69 13.46 -11.61
N SER A 370 12.46 14.33 -10.96
CA SER A 370 12.01 15.08 -9.78
C SER A 370 10.78 15.93 -10.09
N ALA A 371 10.73 16.56 -11.28
CA ALA A 371 9.55 17.31 -11.70
C ALA A 371 8.32 16.40 -11.87
N ASP A 372 8.50 15.17 -12.36
CA ASP A 372 7.41 14.21 -12.52
C ASP A 372 6.95 13.58 -11.20
N VAL A 373 7.88 13.24 -10.30
CA VAL A 373 7.53 12.84 -8.91
C VAL A 373 6.71 13.92 -8.24
N TYR A 374 7.11 15.18 -8.39
CA TYR A 374 6.38 16.34 -7.86
C TYR A 374 4.96 16.44 -8.44
N ARG A 375 4.80 16.29 -9.76
CA ARG A 375 3.49 16.33 -10.43
C ARG A 375 2.58 15.17 -10.01
N SER A 376 3.12 13.96 -9.91
CA SER A 376 2.41 12.75 -9.47
C SER A 376 1.84 12.94 -8.06
N GLY A 377 2.70 13.35 -7.11
CA GLY A 377 2.29 13.62 -5.73
C GLY A 377 1.14 14.63 -5.68
N ARG A 378 1.20 15.69 -6.48
CA ARG A 378 0.15 16.74 -6.56
C ARG A 378 -1.21 16.23 -7.06
N ARG A 379 -1.23 15.27 -7.99
CA ARG A 379 -2.48 14.73 -8.56
C ARG A 379 -3.18 13.78 -7.58
N ARG A 380 -2.40 12.94 -6.90
CA ARG A 380 -2.90 11.81 -6.09
C ARG A 380 -3.18 12.18 -4.65
N LEU A 381 -2.33 13.01 -4.07
CA LEU A 381 -2.47 13.43 -2.70
C LEU A 381 -3.35 14.70 -2.71
N ASP A 382 -4.39 14.73 -1.88
CA ASP A 382 -5.23 15.92 -1.64
C ASP A 382 -4.34 17.18 -1.58
N MET A 383 -4.86 18.37 -1.91
CA MET A 383 -4.10 19.65 -1.89
C MET A 383 -3.26 19.86 -0.62
N ARG A 384 -3.55 19.11 0.45
CA ARG A 384 -2.83 18.99 1.71
C ARG A 384 -1.41 18.40 1.66
N PHE A 385 -1.03 17.69 0.60
CA PHE A 385 0.23 16.95 0.53
C PHE A 385 0.96 17.23 -0.79
N ILE A 386 1.62 18.39 -0.83
CA ILE A 386 2.56 18.73 -1.91
C ILE A 386 3.94 18.28 -1.45
N LYS A 387 4.53 17.32 -2.17
CA LYS A 387 5.94 16.90 -1.96
C LYS A 387 6.86 18.12 -2.12
N SER A 388 7.85 18.27 -1.25
CA SER A 388 8.88 19.30 -1.50
C SER A 388 9.79 18.86 -2.64
N ARG A 389 10.44 19.82 -3.31
CA ARG A 389 11.47 19.54 -4.31
C ARG A 389 12.54 18.57 -3.79
N THR A 390 12.96 18.73 -2.54
CA THR A 390 13.94 17.84 -1.90
C THR A 390 13.47 16.39 -1.78
N VAL A 391 12.19 16.17 -1.44
CA VAL A 391 11.57 14.83 -1.39
C VAL A 391 11.47 14.26 -2.80
N SER A 392 11.04 15.07 -3.77
CA SER A 392 10.98 14.66 -5.17
C SER A 392 12.35 14.28 -5.75
N GLU A 393 13.41 15.01 -5.40
CA GLU A 393 14.78 14.71 -5.80
C GLU A 393 15.32 13.46 -5.09
N HIS A 394 14.96 13.24 -3.82
CA HIS A 394 15.27 12.00 -3.08
C HIS A 394 14.65 10.78 -3.77
N ASP A 395 13.36 10.86 -4.11
CA ASP A 395 12.64 9.77 -4.75
C ASP A 395 13.21 9.48 -6.14
N ALA A 396 13.40 10.52 -6.97
CA ALA A 396 13.97 10.40 -8.31
C ALA A 396 15.37 9.76 -8.27
N TYR A 397 16.19 10.15 -7.29
CA TYR A 397 17.50 9.57 -7.06
C TYR A 397 17.43 8.05 -6.82
N HIS A 398 16.56 7.60 -5.91
CA HIS A 398 16.47 6.18 -5.56
C HIS A 398 15.88 5.33 -6.69
N LEU A 399 14.93 5.88 -7.45
CA LEU A 399 14.40 5.20 -8.64
C LEU A 399 15.51 4.96 -9.68
N LEU A 400 16.36 5.95 -9.93
CA LEU A 400 17.51 5.81 -10.85
C LEU A 400 18.60 4.89 -10.28
N LEU A 401 18.94 5.03 -9.00
CA LEU A 401 19.94 4.20 -8.33
C LEU A 401 19.59 2.71 -8.48
N VAL A 402 18.34 2.32 -8.24
CA VAL A 402 17.90 0.93 -8.40
C VAL A 402 18.06 0.43 -9.84
N ARG A 403 17.84 1.28 -10.86
CA ARG A 403 18.06 0.88 -12.26
C ARG A 403 19.52 0.54 -12.51
N ARG A 404 20.43 1.43 -12.13
CA ARG A 404 21.87 1.24 -12.31
C ARG A 404 22.39 0.03 -11.52
N LEU A 405 21.92 -0.18 -10.30
CA LEU A 405 22.28 -1.36 -9.52
C LEU A 405 21.81 -2.68 -10.16
N ARG A 406 20.65 -2.69 -10.84
CA ARG A 406 20.17 -3.87 -11.58
C ARG A 406 20.98 -4.13 -12.84
N GLU A 407 21.49 -3.09 -13.49
CA GLU A 407 22.37 -3.21 -14.67
C GLU A 407 23.74 -3.78 -14.28
N GLU A 408 24.34 -3.30 -13.20
CA GLU A 408 25.65 -3.76 -12.75
C GLU A 408 25.64 -5.11 -12.05
N SER A 409 24.54 -5.41 -11.36
CA SER A 409 24.36 -6.67 -10.66
C SER A 409 23.04 -7.29 -11.09
N PRO A 410 22.98 -7.85 -12.31
CA PRO A 410 21.81 -8.56 -12.80
C PRO A 410 21.44 -9.71 -11.86
N SER A 411 20.13 -9.90 -11.69
CA SER A 411 19.60 -10.94 -10.81
C SER A 411 19.86 -12.34 -11.39
N ARG A 412 20.25 -13.29 -10.54
CA ARG A 412 20.00 -14.71 -10.84
C ARG A 412 18.54 -14.98 -10.50
N PHE A 413 17.82 -15.57 -11.46
CA PHE A 413 16.40 -15.92 -11.35
C PHE A 413 16.06 -16.57 -10.00
N PRO A 414 14.89 -16.28 -9.40
CA PRO A 414 13.78 -15.41 -9.86
C PRO A 414 13.84 -13.97 -9.32
N GLY A 415 12.99 -13.09 -9.86
CA GLY A 415 12.87 -11.69 -9.42
C GLY A 415 14.08 -10.80 -9.77
N LEU A 416 14.01 -9.52 -9.35
CA LEU A 416 15.08 -8.53 -9.57
C LEU A 416 15.98 -8.39 -8.34
N SER A 417 17.25 -8.01 -8.57
CA SER A 417 18.32 -7.95 -7.58
C SER A 417 18.15 -6.83 -6.55
N TYR A 418 17.63 -5.68 -6.96
CA TYR A 418 17.44 -4.50 -6.11
C TYR A 418 16.02 -3.94 -6.21
N TRP A 419 15.50 -3.43 -5.10
CA TRP A 419 14.21 -2.72 -5.04
C TRP A 419 14.28 -1.53 -4.11
N PHE A 420 13.52 -0.49 -4.41
CA PHE A 420 13.25 0.62 -3.50
C PHE A 420 11.93 0.37 -2.77
N LEU A 421 12.01 -0.11 -1.52
CA LEU A 421 10.83 -0.50 -0.74
C LEU A 421 10.16 0.73 -0.12
N THR A 422 8.88 0.94 -0.40
CA THR A 422 8.18 2.19 -0.04
C THR A 422 6.70 2.00 0.28
N TYR A 423 6.17 2.81 1.20
CA TYR A 423 4.72 2.97 1.40
C TYR A 423 4.07 3.96 0.41
N ASP A 424 4.87 4.72 -0.34
CA ASP A 424 4.37 5.81 -1.18
C ASP A 424 4.00 5.33 -2.58
N SER A 425 2.70 5.12 -2.79
CA SER A 425 2.16 4.72 -4.08
C SER A 425 2.34 5.76 -5.19
N SER A 426 2.62 7.03 -4.87
CA SER A 426 2.85 8.06 -5.90
C SER A 426 4.12 7.80 -6.72
N LEU A 427 5.05 6.98 -6.20
CA LEU A 427 6.26 6.58 -6.92
C LEU A 427 5.99 5.70 -8.14
N LEU A 428 4.85 5.00 -8.17
CA LEU A 428 4.46 4.19 -9.33
C LEU A 428 4.29 5.04 -10.60
N GLU A 429 3.83 6.29 -10.50
CA GLU A 429 3.72 7.19 -11.67
C GLU A 429 5.11 7.64 -12.13
N ALA A 430 6.00 7.93 -11.19
CA ALA A 430 7.37 8.33 -11.48
C ALA A 430 8.17 7.18 -12.11
N ASP A 431 7.93 5.94 -11.68
CA ASP A 431 8.50 4.75 -12.31
C ASP A 431 8.10 4.61 -13.78
N ARG A 432 6.84 4.91 -14.12
CA ARG A 432 6.38 4.91 -15.53
C ARG A 432 7.09 5.99 -16.33
N ALA A 433 7.18 7.20 -15.78
CA ALA A 433 7.88 8.31 -16.42
C ALA A 433 9.36 7.98 -16.67
N LEU A 434 10.04 7.40 -15.68
CA LEU A 434 11.42 6.92 -15.80
C LEU A 434 11.53 5.82 -16.87
N SER A 435 10.62 4.87 -16.89
CA SER A 435 10.60 3.77 -17.86
C SER A 435 10.44 4.29 -19.30
N MET A 436 9.59 5.29 -19.52
CA MET A 436 9.47 5.97 -20.81
C MET A 436 10.75 6.74 -21.18
N LEU A 437 11.33 7.47 -20.23
CA LEU A 437 12.55 8.25 -20.43
C LEU A 437 13.75 7.36 -20.83
N LEU A 438 13.85 6.16 -20.26
CA LEU A 438 14.87 5.15 -20.57
C LEU A 438 14.51 4.27 -21.79
N GLY A 439 13.45 4.61 -22.53
CA GLY A 439 13.05 3.88 -23.74
C GLY A 439 12.52 2.46 -23.50
N SER A 440 12.15 2.12 -22.25
CA SER A 440 11.70 0.78 -21.84
C SER A 440 10.36 0.88 -21.07
N PRO A 441 9.24 1.26 -21.72
CA PRO A 441 7.99 1.63 -21.05
C PRO A 441 7.36 0.49 -20.23
N HIS A 442 7.68 -0.77 -20.55
CA HIS A 442 7.20 -1.95 -19.83
C HIS A 442 8.27 -2.58 -18.93
N ALA A 443 9.34 -1.86 -18.61
CA ALA A 443 10.34 -2.34 -17.67
C ALA A 443 9.78 -2.41 -16.25
N ALA A 444 10.23 -3.42 -15.49
CA ALA A 444 9.80 -3.58 -14.11
C ALA A 444 10.14 -2.36 -13.24
N PRO A 445 9.22 -1.88 -12.38
CA PRO A 445 9.42 -0.66 -11.61
C PRO A 445 10.63 -0.75 -10.68
N SER A 446 11.27 0.39 -10.38
CA SER A 446 12.31 0.47 -9.37
C SER A 446 11.73 0.41 -7.96
N SER A 447 10.55 1.03 -7.75
CA SER A 447 9.84 0.97 -6.48
C SER A 447 9.08 -0.36 -6.31
N LEU A 448 9.06 -0.84 -5.07
CA LEU A 448 8.24 -1.98 -4.62
C LEU A 448 7.36 -1.49 -3.48
N LEU A 449 6.04 -1.58 -3.67
CA LEU A 449 5.11 -1.29 -2.59
C LEU A 449 5.15 -2.38 -1.54
N VAL A 450 5.02 -1.98 -0.28
CA VAL A 450 5.18 -2.90 0.86
C VAL A 450 4.09 -3.98 0.91
N ASP A 451 2.90 -3.71 0.38
CA ASP A 451 1.81 -4.67 0.24
C ASP A 451 2.05 -5.68 -0.89
N THR A 452 2.56 -5.23 -2.04
CA THR A 452 3.04 -6.10 -3.12
C THR A 452 4.13 -7.03 -2.61
N TRP A 453 5.10 -6.51 -1.83
CA TRP A 453 6.11 -7.34 -1.18
C TRP A 453 5.49 -8.41 -0.25
N VAL A 454 4.51 -8.04 0.57
CA VAL A 454 3.81 -8.99 1.46
C VAL A 454 3.13 -10.13 0.68
N LEU A 455 2.57 -9.82 -0.50
CA LEU A 455 2.01 -10.82 -1.40
C LEU A 455 3.11 -11.69 -2.01
N MET A 456 4.22 -11.11 -2.46
CA MET A 456 5.36 -11.86 -2.98
C MET A 456 5.95 -12.79 -1.92
N ALA A 457 6.23 -12.28 -0.72
CA ALA A 457 6.77 -13.06 0.40
C ALA A 457 5.89 -14.26 0.75
N ALA A 458 4.57 -14.10 0.69
CA ALA A 458 3.61 -15.18 0.95
C ALA A 458 3.70 -16.35 -0.04
N LEU A 459 4.33 -16.15 -1.20
CA LEU A 459 4.60 -17.23 -2.15
C LEU A 459 5.80 -18.10 -1.76
N PHE A 460 6.64 -17.60 -0.85
CA PHE A 460 7.86 -18.29 -0.37
C PHE A 460 7.74 -18.73 1.09
N SER A 461 6.67 -18.34 1.79
CA SER A 461 6.38 -18.78 3.16
C SER A 461 5.97 -20.25 3.20
N SER A 462 6.52 -20.99 4.17
CA SER A 462 6.32 -22.45 4.33
C SER A 462 5.46 -22.84 5.53
N SER A 463 5.11 -21.88 6.39
CA SER A 463 4.32 -22.16 7.60
C SER A 463 2.97 -21.46 7.57
N ARG A 464 1.94 -22.16 8.05
CA ARG A 464 0.58 -21.62 8.16
C ARG A 464 0.52 -20.36 9.03
N SER A 465 1.23 -20.34 10.15
CA SER A 465 1.29 -19.18 11.05
C SER A 465 1.88 -17.94 10.38
N GLU A 466 2.89 -18.12 9.52
CA GLU A 466 3.50 -17.01 8.79
C GLU A 466 2.56 -16.47 7.72
N MET A 467 1.88 -17.34 6.99
CA MET A 467 0.86 -16.95 6.00
C MET A 467 -0.31 -16.22 6.65
N GLU A 468 -0.79 -16.68 7.81
CA GLU A 468 -1.83 -15.97 8.57
C GLU A 468 -1.34 -14.58 9.03
N GLY A 469 -0.07 -14.48 9.44
CA GLY A 469 0.57 -13.20 9.75
C GLY A 469 0.68 -12.24 8.57
N LEU A 470 1.04 -12.75 7.39
CA LEU A 470 1.11 -11.96 6.16
C LEU A 470 -0.27 -11.48 5.71
N ALA A 471 -1.31 -12.31 5.85
CA ALA A 471 -2.69 -11.91 5.58
C ALA A 471 -3.16 -10.77 6.51
N GLU A 472 -2.73 -10.78 7.78
CA GLU A 472 -3.00 -9.71 8.73
C GLU A 472 -2.32 -8.41 8.35
N ILE A 473 -1.02 -8.48 8.00
CA ILE A 473 -0.25 -7.35 7.51
C ILE A 473 -0.93 -6.77 6.27
N PHE A 474 -1.24 -7.61 5.27
CA PHE A 474 -1.91 -7.19 4.05
C PHE A 474 -3.24 -6.49 4.35
N THR A 475 -4.02 -6.99 5.30
CA THR A 475 -5.28 -6.36 5.70
C THR A 475 -5.07 -4.93 6.22
N VAL A 476 -4.04 -4.71 7.04
CA VAL A 476 -3.70 -3.37 7.55
C VAL A 476 -3.26 -2.45 6.41
N LEU A 477 -2.35 -2.91 5.55
CA LEU A 477 -1.82 -2.12 4.44
C LEU A 477 -2.91 -1.75 3.42
N PHE A 478 -3.72 -2.74 3.01
CA PHE A 478 -4.82 -2.55 2.08
C PHE A 478 -5.82 -1.48 2.56
N ARG A 479 -6.15 -1.49 3.86
CA ARG A 479 -7.03 -0.47 4.45
C ARG A 479 -6.44 0.93 4.43
N ASN A 480 -5.13 1.04 4.62
CA ASN A 480 -4.45 2.34 4.69
C ASN A 480 -4.51 3.11 3.37
N TYR A 481 -4.61 2.44 2.21
CA TYR A 481 -4.83 3.12 0.92
C TYR A 481 -6.12 3.95 0.88
N PHE A 482 -7.13 3.55 1.66
CA PHE A 482 -8.46 4.17 1.65
C PHE A 482 -8.73 4.97 2.94
N ALA A 483 -7.83 4.91 3.93
CA ALA A 483 -7.98 5.61 5.18
C ALA A 483 -7.82 7.13 4.98
N ALA A 484 -8.70 7.91 5.60
CA ALA A 484 -8.50 9.35 5.66
C ALA A 484 -7.34 9.65 6.63
N PRO A 485 -6.44 10.60 6.29
CA PRO A 485 -5.42 11.03 7.24
C PRO A 485 -6.08 11.51 8.54
N PRO A 486 -5.47 11.23 9.70
CA PRO A 486 -6.02 11.65 10.98
C PRO A 486 -6.23 13.17 11.00
N LYS A 487 -7.30 13.63 11.67
CA LYS A 487 -7.62 15.06 11.82
C LYS A 487 -6.66 15.74 12.81
N ARG A 488 -5.38 15.81 12.47
CA ARG A 488 -4.36 16.53 13.22
C ARG A 488 -4.04 17.86 12.55
N LEU A 489 -3.50 18.79 13.33
CA LEU A 489 -3.08 20.08 12.82
C LEU A 489 -1.75 19.93 12.09
N SER A 490 -1.64 20.39 10.85
CA SER A 490 -0.35 20.42 10.17
C SER A 490 0.64 21.28 10.97
N ALA A 491 1.70 20.67 11.51
CA ALA A 491 2.68 21.37 12.32
C ALA A 491 3.31 22.55 11.56
N SER A 492 3.56 22.38 10.26
CA SER A 492 4.06 23.45 9.41
C SER A 492 3.05 24.57 9.22
N MET A 493 1.76 24.27 9.06
CA MET A 493 0.74 25.32 8.98
C MET A 493 0.59 26.09 10.29
N VAL A 494 0.66 25.42 11.44
CA VAL A 494 0.61 26.12 12.75
C VAL A 494 1.74 27.14 12.82
N VAL A 495 2.97 26.76 12.48
CA VAL A 495 4.12 27.67 12.49
C VAL A 495 4.01 28.73 11.40
N ASP A 496 3.76 28.35 10.15
CA ASP A 496 3.83 29.26 9.00
C ASP A 496 2.65 30.22 8.90
N VAL A 497 1.48 29.84 9.42
CA VAL A 497 0.21 30.58 9.28
C VAL A 497 -0.18 31.27 10.58
N LEU A 498 -0.01 30.60 11.72
CA LEU A 498 -0.52 31.10 13.00
C LEU A 498 0.54 31.74 13.90
N SER A 499 1.83 31.64 13.59
CA SER A 499 2.91 32.12 14.46
C SER A 499 2.66 33.51 15.11
N PRO A 500 2.19 34.55 14.38
CA PRO A 500 1.91 35.85 14.99
C PRO A 500 0.80 35.86 16.05
N TYR A 501 -0.07 34.85 16.06
CA TYR A 501 -1.29 34.79 16.88
C TYR A 501 -1.24 33.76 17.99
N LEU A 502 -0.21 32.90 18.04
CA LEU A 502 -0.13 31.81 19.02
C LEU A 502 -0.03 32.32 20.47
N SER A 503 0.51 33.52 20.69
CA SER A 503 0.62 34.15 22.00
C SER A 503 -0.70 34.76 22.51
N TYR A 504 -1.74 34.87 21.68
CA TYR A 504 -3.00 35.52 22.06
C TYR A 504 -3.83 34.57 22.92
N GLN A 505 -3.89 34.84 24.23
CA GLN A 505 -4.65 34.01 25.17
C GLN A 505 -6.18 34.06 24.93
N SER A 506 -6.68 35.11 24.30
CA SER A 506 -8.08 35.27 23.93
C SER A 506 -8.56 34.29 22.85
N LEU A 507 -7.63 33.67 22.11
CA LEU A 507 -7.94 32.62 21.13
C LEU A 507 -7.81 31.24 21.80
N SER A 508 -8.84 30.40 21.70
CA SER A 508 -8.71 29.00 22.09
C SER A 508 -8.01 28.18 20.99
N ASP A 509 -7.59 26.97 21.36
CA ASP A 509 -7.02 26.02 20.40
C ASP A 509 -8.04 25.62 19.31
N ASP A 510 -9.32 25.59 19.65
CA ASP A 510 -10.41 25.39 18.68
C ASP A 510 -10.56 26.56 17.70
N ASP A 511 -10.36 27.80 18.16
CA ASP A 511 -10.37 28.97 17.28
C ASP A 511 -9.19 28.89 16.29
N LEU A 512 -8.00 28.55 16.77
CA LEU A 512 -6.81 28.35 15.93
C LEU A 512 -7.00 27.20 14.93
N ARG A 513 -7.61 26.09 15.36
CA ARG A 513 -8.00 24.96 14.51
C ARG A 513 -8.99 25.40 13.43
N ALA A 514 -10.00 26.19 13.77
CA ALA A 514 -10.99 26.68 12.82
C ALA A 514 -10.34 27.55 11.72
N VAL A 515 -9.34 28.36 12.06
CA VAL A 515 -8.56 29.13 11.07
C VAL A 515 -7.81 28.19 10.13
N LEU A 516 -7.11 27.19 10.68
CA LEU A 516 -6.39 26.21 9.86
C LEU A 516 -7.34 25.37 9.00
N ASP A 517 -8.58 25.15 9.44
CA ASP A 517 -9.58 24.39 8.70
C ASP A 517 -10.26 25.16 7.56
N ASP A 518 -10.07 26.48 7.46
CA ASP A 518 -10.57 27.28 6.36
C ASP A 518 -9.99 26.80 5.02
N LYS A 519 -10.88 26.36 4.11
CA LYS A 519 -10.53 25.81 2.80
C LYS A 519 -9.79 26.81 1.89
N ARG A 520 -9.98 28.12 2.08
CA ARG A 520 -9.28 29.17 1.32
C ARG A 520 -7.89 29.40 1.90
N ILE A 521 -7.74 29.42 3.23
CA ILE A 521 -6.44 29.49 3.90
C ILE A 521 -5.57 28.30 3.51
N LYS A 522 -6.09 27.07 3.61
CA LYS A 522 -5.41 25.85 3.12
C LYS A 522 -4.96 26.02 1.66
N ARG A 523 -5.87 26.41 0.76
CA ARG A 523 -5.55 26.61 -0.66
C ARG A 523 -4.44 27.65 -0.89
N LEU A 524 -4.48 28.78 -0.18
CA LEU A 524 -3.46 29.82 -0.29
C LEU A 524 -2.11 29.36 0.27
N TYR A 525 -2.11 28.66 1.40
CA TYR A 525 -0.90 28.09 2.00
C TYR A 525 -0.20 27.12 1.04
N PHE A 526 -0.94 26.20 0.43
CA PHE A 526 -0.35 25.26 -0.52
C PHE A 526 0.17 25.95 -1.78
N ARG A 527 -0.59 26.91 -2.35
CA ARG A 527 -0.10 27.74 -3.47
C ARG A 527 1.14 28.55 -3.11
N LEU A 528 1.25 29.04 -1.87
CA LEU A 528 2.42 29.75 -1.40
C LEU A 528 3.65 28.85 -1.38
N ARG A 529 3.51 27.62 -0.88
CA ARG A 529 4.61 26.64 -0.90
C ARG A 529 5.08 26.35 -2.32
N GLU A 530 4.17 26.21 -3.29
CA GLU A 530 4.52 26.03 -4.70
C GLU A 530 5.25 27.26 -5.28
N ALA A 531 4.75 28.46 -4.98
CA ALA A 531 5.31 29.69 -5.53
C ALA A 531 6.70 29.99 -4.97
N ARG A 532 6.98 29.65 -3.70
CA ARG A 532 8.30 29.82 -3.08
C ARG A 532 9.42 29.11 -3.84
N SER A 533 9.11 28.00 -4.52
CA SER A 533 10.06 27.26 -5.34
C SER A 533 10.17 27.72 -6.79
N ALA A 534 9.26 28.59 -7.28
CA ALA A 534 9.14 28.93 -8.70
C ALA A 534 9.29 30.43 -9.00
N SER A 535 8.81 31.32 -8.11
CA SER A 535 8.85 32.77 -8.31
C SER A 535 8.67 33.49 -6.98
N SER A 536 9.70 34.25 -6.57
CA SER A 536 9.71 35.04 -5.34
C SER A 536 8.60 36.10 -5.32
N GLU A 537 8.36 36.76 -6.46
CA GLU A 537 7.32 37.78 -6.62
C GLU A 537 5.91 37.17 -6.47
N LYS A 538 5.64 36.05 -7.16
CA LYS A 538 4.37 35.33 -7.03
C LYS A 538 4.15 34.82 -5.62
N ALA A 539 5.22 34.35 -4.96
CA ALA A 539 5.17 33.89 -3.57
C ALA A 539 4.79 35.04 -2.63
N ARG A 540 5.37 36.23 -2.81
CA ARG A 540 5.05 37.42 -2.02
C ARG A 540 3.57 37.81 -2.15
N LEU A 541 3.04 37.86 -3.37
CA LEU A 541 1.64 38.19 -3.62
C LEU A 541 0.67 37.17 -2.97
N ILE A 542 1.00 35.88 -3.00
CA ILE A 542 0.19 34.84 -2.36
C ILE A 542 0.30 34.93 -0.83
N TYR A 543 1.50 35.22 -0.32
CA TYR A 543 1.72 35.41 1.12
C TYR A 543 0.88 36.57 1.67
N ASP A 544 0.84 37.71 0.98
CA ASP A 544 0.03 38.86 1.41
C ASP A 544 -1.47 38.53 1.41
N LYS A 545 -1.94 37.79 0.40
CA LYS A 545 -3.33 37.29 0.34
C LYS A 545 -3.64 36.33 1.48
N LEU A 546 -2.72 35.41 1.79
CA LEU A 546 -2.84 34.46 2.90
C LEU A 546 -2.93 35.22 4.22
N ARG A 547 -1.98 36.13 4.48
CA ARG A 547 -1.90 36.93 5.69
C ARG A 547 -3.18 37.73 5.93
N ARG A 548 -3.64 38.52 4.94
CA ARG A 548 -4.89 39.29 5.06
C ARG A 548 -6.09 38.38 5.36
N ARG A 549 -6.15 37.18 4.79
CA ARG A 549 -7.25 36.25 5.04
C ARG A 549 -7.21 35.71 6.47
N VAL A 550 -6.03 35.37 6.97
CA VAL A 550 -5.81 34.92 8.35
C VAL A 550 -6.20 36.04 9.31
N GLU A 551 -5.67 37.25 9.13
CA GLU A 551 -5.98 38.45 9.93
C GLU A 551 -7.49 38.69 10.03
N ASN A 552 -8.19 38.72 8.89
CA ASN A 552 -9.65 38.90 8.86
C ASN A 552 -10.41 37.79 9.57
N THR A 553 -9.90 36.55 9.55
CA THR A 553 -10.56 35.41 10.21
C THR A 553 -10.34 35.48 11.72
N ILE A 554 -9.11 35.78 12.15
CA ILE A 554 -8.74 36.00 13.55
C ILE A 554 -9.55 37.16 14.15
N TRP A 555 -9.62 38.30 13.45
CA TRP A 555 -10.35 39.47 13.92
C TRP A 555 -11.84 39.17 14.17
N LYS A 556 -12.50 38.43 13.27
CA LYS A 556 -13.89 38.00 13.45
C LYS A 556 -14.08 37.08 14.66
N LEU A 557 -13.11 36.22 14.95
CA LEU A 557 -13.15 35.35 16.13
C LEU A 557 -12.99 36.16 17.41
N LEU A 558 -12.07 37.13 17.43
CA LEU A 558 -11.88 38.04 18.55
C LEU A 558 -13.13 38.91 18.79
N GLU A 559 -13.72 39.49 17.75
CA GLU A 559 -14.97 40.27 17.88
C GLU A 559 -16.12 39.42 18.44
N ARG A 560 -16.24 38.16 18.01
CA ARG A 560 -17.27 37.25 18.52
C ARG A 560 -17.07 36.98 20.02
N ARG A 561 -15.84 36.71 20.44
CA ARG A 561 -15.48 36.49 21.85
C ARG A 561 -15.78 37.70 22.71
N THR A 562 -15.42 38.90 22.27
CA THR A 562 -15.71 40.14 23.00
C THR A 562 -17.22 40.36 23.15
N LYS A 563 -18.03 40.02 22.14
CA LYS A 563 -19.50 40.08 22.21
C LYS A 563 -20.11 39.01 23.14
N GLU A 564 -19.48 37.86 23.26
CA GLU A 564 -19.89 36.79 24.19
C GLU A 564 -19.54 37.17 25.64
N MET A 565 -18.38 37.77 25.89
CA MET A 565 -17.95 38.25 27.21
C MET A 565 -18.71 39.50 27.68
N GLY A 566 -19.16 40.36 26.76
CA GLY A 566 -20.00 41.53 27.10
C GLY A 566 -21.48 41.20 27.37
N LYS A 567 -21.87 39.92 27.30
CA LYS A 567 -23.23 39.43 27.56
C LYS A 567 -23.33 38.51 28.79
N SER A 568 -22.20 38.23 29.46
CA SER A 568 -22.12 37.64 30.80
C SER A 568 -21.93 38.74 31.81
#